data_AF-A0AAV9ULA8-F1
#
_entry.id   AF-A0AAV9ULA8-F1
#
_cell.length_a   1.000
_cell.length_b   1.000
_cell.length_c   1.000
_cell.angle_alpha   90.00
_cell.angle_beta   90.00
_cell.angle_gamma   90.00
#
_symmetry.space_group_name_H-M   'P 1'
#
loop_
_entity.id
_entity.type
_entity.pdbx_description
1 polymer ?
#
loop_
_entity_poly.entity_id
_entity_poly.type
_entity_poly.pdbx_seq_one_letter_code
_entity_poly.pdbx_strand_id
1 'polypeptide(L)'
;MLSDCVSYVAGGFGAHPSHDAHLLYTLSAIQILAMVDALDAVDTEACVSYVRGLQKPSGVFAGDEWGEEDTRFVYTAIQTLKILGRLDAIDVGRAVEYVLGCQNYDGGFGLVPGAESHSGQIFTCLGVLSMTDSMDRLTPASKDQLAGWLAQRQLPNGGLNGRPEKLEDVCYSWWVMSSLAMLGKLHWIDRNKLVGFILSCQDEVRGGLADRKGDAVDVFHTVFGIAGLCLVGWGGLKEVDPVYCMPVETTKRLFGAK
;
A
#
# COMPACT_ATOMS: atom_id res chain seq x y z
N MET A 1 20.52 -9.14 11.11
CA MET A 1 19.53 -9.99 10.42
C MET A 1 18.13 -9.53 10.81
N LEU A 2 17.07 -9.84 10.05
CA LEU A 2 15.68 -9.44 10.38
C LEU A 2 15.25 -9.90 11.78
N SER A 3 15.77 -11.05 12.23
CA SER A 3 15.62 -11.58 13.60
C SER A 3 16.05 -10.61 14.70
N ASP A 4 16.97 -9.70 14.40
CA ASP A 4 17.53 -8.76 15.37
C ASP A 4 16.64 -7.50 15.51
N CYS A 5 15.70 -7.29 14.57
CA CYS A 5 14.74 -6.19 14.59
C CYS A 5 13.43 -6.53 15.31
N VAL A 6 13.25 -7.77 15.75
CA VAL A 6 12.06 -8.19 16.52
C VAL A 6 12.12 -7.52 17.89
N SER A 7 11.07 -6.76 18.25
CA SER A 7 10.88 -6.33 19.63
C SER A 7 10.34 -7.52 20.42
N TYR A 8 11.22 -8.25 21.10
CA TYR A 8 10.85 -9.39 21.94
C TYR A 8 9.86 -9.04 23.06
N VAL A 9 9.75 -7.75 23.42
CA VAL A 9 8.80 -7.25 24.43
C VAL A 9 7.42 -7.04 23.83
N ALA A 10 7.33 -6.56 22.58
CA ALA A 10 6.07 -6.15 21.96
C ALA A 10 5.49 -7.19 20.98
N GLY A 11 6.34 -8.01 20.35
CA GLY A 11 5.96 -8.98 19.30
C GLY A 11 5.97 -8.42 17.87
N GLY A 12 6.06 -7.09 17.71
CA GLY A 12 6.24 -6.43 16.41
C GLY A 12 7.71 -6.19 16.03
N PHE A 13 7.94 -5.62 14.85
CA PHE A 13 9.28 -5.29 14.35
C PHE A 13 9.54 -3.78 14.38
N GLY A 14 10.78 -3.41 14.70
CA GLY A 14 11.29 -2.04 14.59
C GLY A 14 12.09 -1.80 13.30
N ALA A 15 12.42 -0.53 13.03
CA ALA A 15 13.21 -0.14 11.85
C ALA A 15 14.65 -0.68 11.84
N HIS A 16 15.18 -0.93 13.04
CA HIS A 16 16.56 -1.32 13.30
C HIS A 16 16.60 -2.12 14.62
N PRO A 17 17.63 -2.96 14.86
CA PRO A 17 17.82 -3.57 16.15
C PRO A 17 17.72 -2.59 17.32
N SER A 18 17.01 -3.01 18.37
CA SER A 18 16.74 -2.21 19.58
C SER A 18 15.83 -0.98 19.40
N HIS A 19 15.22 -0.79 18.23
CA HIS A 19 14.17 0.22 18.07
C HIS A 19 12.81 -0.35 18.48
N ASP A 20 11.92 0.55 18.91
CA ASP A 20 10.53 0.20 19.22
C ASP A 20 9.81 -0.38 18.01
N ALA A 21 8.86 -1.26 18.28
CA ALA A 21 8.05 -1.86 17.23
C ALA A 21 7.05 -0.84 16.68
N HIS A 22 6.84 -0.89 15.36
CA HIS A 22 5.84 -0.08 14.68
C HIS A 22 5.15 -0.92 13.59
N LEU A 23 3.85 -0.71 13.35
CA LEU A 23 3.09 -1.41 12.30
C LEU A 23 3.72 -1.34 10.90
N LEU A 24 4.32 -0.21 10.52
CA LEU A 24 4.93 -0.06 9.19
C LEU A 24 6.12 -1.02 9.01
N TYR A 25 7.00 -1.11 10.01
CA TYR A 25 8.16 -2.00 9.97
C TYR A 25 7.76 -3.45 10.19
N THR A 26 6.73 -3.69 11.02
CA THR A 26 6.13 -5.02 11.20
C THR A 26 5.64 -5.56 9.87
N LEU A 27 4.82 -4.80 9.12
CA LEU A 27 4.38 -5.25 7.81
C LEU A 27 5.56 -5.47 6.87
N SER A 28 6.50 -4.53 6.81
CA SER A 28 7.66 -4.63 5.92
C SER A 28 8.47 -5.92 6.18
N ALA A 29 8.70 -6.26 7.46
CA ALA A 29 9.37 -7.49 7.85
C ALA A 29 8.59 -8.73 7.42
N ILE A 30 7.27 -8.76 7.66
CA ILE A 30 6.39 -9.85 7.25
C ILE A 30 6.37 -10.03 5.73
N GLN A 31 6.31 -8.95 4.94
CA GLN A 31 6.39 -9.02 3.48
C GLN A 31 7.75 -9.56 3.02
N ILE A 32 8.86 -9.10 3.60
CA ILE A 32 10.19 -9.60 3.24
C ILE A 32 10.30 -11.09 3.55
N LEU A 33 9.92 -11.51 4.76
CA LEU A 33 9.94 -12.92 5.18
C LEU A 33 9.03 -13.78 4.29
N ALA A 34 7.86 -13.28 3.91
CA ALA A 34 6.99 -13.95 2.96
C ALA A 34 7.65 -14.10 1.58
N MET A 35 8.32 -13.07 1.06
CA MET A 35 9.00 -13.11 -0.23
C MET A 35 10.17 -14.09 -0.26
N VAL A 36 10.90 -14.24 0.87
CA VAL A 36 12.02 -15.19 0.99
C VAL A 36 11.65 -16.55 1.57
N ASP A 37 10.35 -16.83 1.71
CA ASP A 37 9.81 -18.11 2.21
C ASP A 37 10.30 -18.49 3.62
N ALA A 38 10.31 -17.51 4.53
CA ALA A 38 10.82 -17.64 5.90
C ALA A 38 9.82 -17.12 6.96
N LEU A 39 8.52 -17.25 6.70
CA LEU A 39 7.47 -16.84 7.67
C LEU A 39 7.45 -17.70 8.94
N ASP A 40 7.98 -18.92 8.88
CA ASP A 40 8.16 -19.82 10.02
C ASP A 40 9.12 -19.26 11.08
N ALA A 41 9.97 -18.29 10.71
CA ALA A 41 10.82 -17.57 11.65
C ALA A 41 10.07 -16.54 12.53
N VAL A 42 8.79 -16.26 12.24
CA VAL A 42 7.98 -15.29 12.97
C VAL A 42 7.30 -15.98 14.15
N ASP A 43 7.44 -15.42 15.35
CA ASP A 43 6.51 -15.72 16.44
C ASP A 43 5.14 -15.12 16.11
N THR A 44 4.31 -15.94 15.45
CA THR A 44 3.02 -15.51 14.92
C THR A 44 2.09 -15.03 16.02
N GLU A 45 2.06 -15.70 17.18
CA GLU A 45 1.16 -15.30 18.27
C GLU A 45 1.59 -13.97 18.91
N ALA A 46 2.89 -13.75 19.09
CA ALA A 46 3.40 -12.48 19.59
C ALA A 46 3.08 -11.34 18.60
N CYS A 47 3.31 -11.55 17.30
CA CYS A 47 3.00 -10.56 16.27
C CYS A 47 1.50 -10.26 16.18
N VAL A 48 0.65 -11.29 16.26
CA VAL A 48 -0.82 -11.11 16.26
C VAL A 48 -1.28 -10.35 17.50
N SER A 49 -0.73 -10.67 18.68
CA SER A 49 -1.04 -9.96 19.92
C SER A 49 -0.65 -8.48 19.83
N TYR A 50 0.51 -8.17 19.26
CA TYR A 50 0.95 -6.80 18.99
C TYR A 50 -0.05 -6.04 18.12
N VAL A 51 -0.34 -6.56 16.92
CA VAL A 51 -1.20 -5.88 15.94
C VAL A 51 -2.62 -5.70 16.49
N ARG A 52 -3.18 -6.74 17.14
CA ARG A 52 -4.50 -6.68 17.78
C ARG A 52 -4.55 -5.61 18.87
N GLY A 53 -3.49 -5.48 19.68
CA GLY A 53 -3.43 -4.50 20.77
C GLY A 53 -3.49 -3.04 20.28
N LEU A 54 -3.21 -2.79 19.01
CA LEU A 54 -3.22 -1.46 18.41
C LEU A 54 -4.59 -1.05 17.84
N GLN A 55 -5.55 -1.99 17.71
CA GLN A 55 -6.89 -1.66 17.24
C GLN A 55 -7.65 -0.81 18.27
N LYS A 56 -8.26 0.28 17.81
CA LYS A 56 -9.07 1.19 18.62
C LYS A 56 -10.56 0.89 18.50
N PRO A 57 -11.40 1.34 19.45
CA PRO A 57 -12.86 1.15 19.38
C PRO A 57 -13.53 1.73 18.12
N SER A 58 -12.92 2.75 17.50
CA SER A 58 -13.37 3.35 16.24
C SER A 58 -13.12 2.45 15.01
N GLY A 59 -12.26 1.43 15.13
CA GLY A 59 -11.86 0.54 14.04
C GLY A 59 -10.49 0.88 13.42
N VAL A 60 -9.97 2.08 13.66
CA VAL A 60 -8.60 2.45 13.26
C VAL A 60 -7.57 1.69 14.08
N PHE A 61 -6.33 1.67 13.60
CA PHE A 61 -5.18 1.15 14.31
C PHE A 61 -4.21 2.29 14.63
N ALA A 62 -3.61 2.25 15.82
CA ALA A 62 -2.45 3.08 16.10
C ALA A 62 -1.19 2.49 15.44
N GLY A 63 -0.25 3.34 15.03
CA GLY A 63 1.04 2.91 14.47
C GLY A 63 1.90 2.15 15.48
N ASP A 64 1.84 2.55 16.74
CA ASP A 64 2.55 2.02 17.90
C ASP A 64 1.84 2.45 19.22
N GLU A 65 2.53 2.34 20.35
CA GLU A 65 2.01 2.70 21.67
C GLU A 65 1.76 4.21 21.86
N TRP A 66 2.33 5.08 21.01
CA TRP A 66 2.22 6.54 21.11
C TRP A 66 0.96 7.09 20.42
N GLY A 67 0.23 6.27 19.68
CA GLY A 67 -1.15 6.54 19.31
C GLY A 67 -1.37 7.38 18.04
N GLU A 68 -0.41 7.48 17.13
CA GLU A 68 -0.68 8.01 15.77
C GLU A 68 -1.68 7.10 15.06
N GLU A 69 -2.74 7.65 14.46
CA GLU A 69 -3.84 6.90 13.86
C GLU A 69 -4.15 7.42 12.45
N ASP A 70 -4.15 6.53 11.45
CA ASP A 70 -4.64 6.81 10.10
C ASP A 70 -4.90 5.53 9.28
N THR A 71 -5.35 5.69 8.02
CA THR A 71 -5.66 4.56 7.14
C THR A 71 -4.46 3.69 6.76
N ARG A 72 -3.22 4.19 6.82
CA ARG A 72 -2.01 3.39 6.57
C ARG A 72 -1.87 2.30 7.62
N PHE A 73 -2.20 2.62 8.88
CA PHE A 73 -2.15 1.65 9.97
C PHE A 73 -3.23 0.60 9.87
N VAL A 74 -4.41 0.95 9.34
CA VAL A 74 -5.46 -0.03 9.04
C VAL A 74 -5.00 -0.99 7.94
N TYR A 75 -4.46 -0.46 6.84
CA TYR A 75 -3.93 -1.27 5.75
C TYR A 75 -2.81 -2.21 6.21
N THR A 76 -1.85 -1.68 6.98
CA THR A 76 -0.71 -2.46 7.46
C THR A 76 -1.10 -3.55 8.46
N ALA A 77 -2.02 -3.27 9.38
CA ALA A 77 -2.55 -4.26 10.31
C ALA A 77 -3.30 -5.39 9.56
N ILE A 78 -4.22 -5.02 8.67
CA ILE A 78 -5.01 -6.00 7.89
C ILE A 78 -4.11 -6.86 7.01
N GLN A 79 -3.14 -6.26 6.33
CA GLN A 79 -2.23 -7.01 5.48
C GLN A 79 -1.33 -7.95 6.28
N THR A 80 -0.78 -7.49 7.40
CA THR A 80 0.04 -8.31 8.30
C THR A 80 -0.75 -9.54 8.74
N LEU A 81 -1.95 -9.34 9.27
CA LEU A 81 -2.80 -10.43 9.74
C LEU A 81 -3.31 -11.32 8.59
N LYS A 82 -3.53 -10.78 7.39
CA LYS A 82 -3.90 -11.58 6.21
C LYS A 82 -2.77 -12.52 5.81
N ILE A 83 -1.52 -12.02 5.73
CA ILE A 83 -0.34 -12.84 5.42
C ILE A 83 -0.13 -13.93 6.47
N LEU A 84 -0.35 -13.61 7.75
CA LEU A 84 -0.24 -14.57 8.86
C LEU A 84 -1.46 -15.50 9.01
N GLY A 85 -2.52 -15.33 8.21
CA GLY A 85 -3.74 -16.14 8.30
C GLY A 85 -4.56 -15.92 9.57
N ARG A 86 -4.47 -14.73 10.18
CA ARG A 86 -5.01 -14.39 11.51
C ARG A 86 -5.92 -13.17 11.56
N LEU A 87 -6.69 -12.93 10.49
CA LEU A 87 -7.69 -11.85 10.47
C LEU A 87 -8.80 -12.03 11.53
N ASP A 88 -9.02 -13.25 12.02
CA ASP A 88 -9.95 -13.57 13.11
C ASP A 88 -9.59 -12.90 14.45
N ALA A 89 -8.36 -12.41 14.60
CA ALA A 89 -7.88 -11.82 15.84
C ALA A 89 -8.37 -10.38 16.10
N ILE A 90 -9.02 -9.73 15.12
CA ILE A 90 -9.42 -8.32 15.18
C ILE A 90 -10.87 -8.12 14.74
N ASP A 91 -11.43 -6.95 15.04
CA ASP A 91 -12.73 -6.54 14.50
C ASP A 91 -12.56 -6.00 13.07
N VAL A 92 -12.60 -6.90 12.09
CA VAL A 92 -12.49 -6.56 10.65
C VAL A 92 -13.64 -5.64 10.23
N GLY A 93 -14.86 -5.85 10.75
CA GLY A 93 -16.02 -5.04 10.42
C GLY A 93 -15.81 -3.57 10.79
N ARG A 94 -15.28 -3.31 11.99
CA ARG A 94 -14.96 -1.94 12.42
C ARG A 94 -13.85 -1.30 11.60
N ALA A 95 -12.82 -2.06 11.22
CA ALA A 95 -11.77 -1.56 10.34
C ALA A 95 -12.34 -1.14 8.97
N VAL A 96 -13.24 -1.94 8.41
CA VAL A 96 -13.95 -1.64 7.15
C VAL A 96 -14.83 -0.39 7.29
N GLU A 97 -15.61 -0.26 8.35
CA GLU A 97 -16.44 0.94 8.57
C GLU A 97 -15.57 2.20 8.73
N TYR A 98 -14.42 2.10 9.40
CA TYR A 98 -13.51 3.24 9.55
C TYR A 98 -12.98 3.74 8.20
N VAL A 99 -12.48 2.84 7.34
CA VAL A 99 -11.94 3.24 6.03
C VAL A 99 -13.05 3.76 5.10
N LEU A 100 -14.25 3.19 5.15
CA LEU A 100 -15.41 3.72 4.41
C LEU A 100 -15.79 5.14 4.89
N GLY A 101 -15.68 5.39 6.19
CA GLY A 101 -15.88 6.73 6.77
C GLY A 101 -14.83 7.77 6.34
N CYS A 102 -13.70 7.34 5.74
CA CYS A 102 -12.69 8.23 5.19
C CYS A 102 -12.98 8.67 3.75
N GLN A 103 -14.06 8.16 3.13
CA GLN A 103 -14.45 8.56 1.77
C GLN A 103 -15.07 9.98 1.77
N ASN A 104 -14.60 10.81 0.85
CA ASN A 104 -15.06 12.18 0.66
C ASN A 104 -16.08 12.28 -0.49
N TYR A 105 -16.72 13.45 -0.59
CA TYR A 105 -17.71 13.75 -1.62
C TYR A 105 -17.16 13.68 -3.05
N ASP A 106 -15.85 13.86 -3.23
CA ASP A 106 -15.16 13.76 -4.52
C ASP A 106 -14.88 12.30 -4.94
N GLY A 107 -15.30 11.34 -4.10
CA GLY A 107 -15.10 9.90 -4.28
C GLY A 107 -13.80 9.38 -3.68
N GLY A 108 -12.81 10.25 -3.44
CA GLY A 108 -11.51 9.91 -2.88
C GLY A 108 -11.54 9.61 -1.38
N PHE A 109 -10.39 9.23 -0.82
CA PHE A 109 -10.23 8.90 0.60
C PHE A 109 -9.15 9.76 1.23
N GLY A 110 -9.42 10.25 2.44
CA GLY A 110 -8.49 11.01 3.26
C GLY A 110 -7.70 10.16 4.26
N LEU A 111 -6.71 10.78 4.91
CA LEU A 111 -5.88 10.19 5.96
C LEU A 111 -6.71 9.70 7.16
N VAL A 112 -7.75 10.46 7.49
CA VAL A 112 -8.75 10.23 8.53
C VAL A 112 -10.09 10.78 8.02
N PRO A 113 -11.24 10.49 8.66
CA PRO A 113 -12.52 11.05 8.26
C PRO A 113 -12.50 12.59 8.14
N GLY A 114 -12.88 13.09 6.97
CA GLY A 114 -12.91 14.53 6.66
C GLY A 114 -11.58 15.15 6.21
N ALA A 115 -10.48 14.38 6.18
CA ALA A 115 -9.21 14.86 5.63
C ALA A 115 -9.24 14.90 4.09
N GLU A 116 -8.37 15.72 3.48
CA GLU A 116 -8.23 15.87 2.02
C GLU A 116 -7.97 14.51 1.33
N SER A 117 -8.67 14.26 0.22
CA SER A 117 -8.47 13.08 -0.61
C SER A 117 -7.05 13.00 -1.15
N HIS A 118 -6.40 11.84 -1.01
CA HIS A 118 -5.01 11.64 -1.39
C HIS A 118 -4.78 10.25 -2.00
N SER A 119 -4.08 10.17 -3.13
CA SER A 119 -3.85 8.91 -3.87
C SER A 119 -3.27 7.79 -3.01
N GLY A 120 -2.33 8.10 -2.12
CA GLY A 120 -1.78 7.12 -1.17
C GLY A 120 -2.79 6.60 -0.14
N GLN A 121 -3.74 7.44 0.30
CA GLN A 121 -4.79 7.04 1.26
C GLN A 121 -5.91 6.27 0.56
N ILE A 122 -6.17 6.58 -0.72
CA ILE A 122 -7.06 5.78 -1.57
C ILE A 122 -6.51 4.35 -1.72
N PHE A 123 -5.21 4.21 -1.96
CA PHE A 123 -4.56 2.90 -2.05
C PHE A 123 -4.76 2.08 -0.76
N THR A 124 -4.49 2.66 0.41
CA THR A 124 -4.61 1.95 1.69
C THR A 124 -6.06 1.54 1.95
N CYS A 125 -7.03 2.43 1.73
CA CYS A 125 -8.46 2.13 1.90
C CYS A 125 -8.94 1.03 0.94
N LEU A 126 -8.65 1.14 -0.38
CA LEU A 126 -9.01 0.11 -1.35
C LEU A 126 -8.30 -1.22 -1.07
N GLY A 127 -7.06 -1.16 -0.58
CA GLY A 127 -6.31 -2.34 -0.15
C GLY A 127 -7.01 -3.06 1.00
N VAL A 128 -7.45 -2.34 2.02
CA VAL A 128 -8.27 -2.90 3.13
C VAL A 128 -9.52 -3.56 2.56
N LEU A 129 -10.32 -2.83 1.80
CA LEU A 129 -11.57 -3.37 1.22
C LEU A 129 -11.35 -4.59 0.32
N SER A 130 -10.22 -4.63 -0.39
CA SER A 130 -9.86 -5.76 -1.26
C SER A 130 -9.39 -6.99 -0.47
N MET A 131 -8.68 -6.81 0.64
CA MET A 131 -8.20 -7.91 1.48
C MET A 131 -9.30 -8.54 2.35
N THR A 132 -10.34 -7.76 2.66
CA THR A 132 -11.49 -8.15 3.50
C THR A 132 -12.73 -8.49 2.67
N ASP A 133 -12.59 -8.65 1.35
CA ASP A 133 -13.69 -8.98 0.43
C ASP A 133 -14.91 -8.03 0.56
N SER A 134 -14.64 -6.74 0.85
CA SER A 134 -15.64 -5.71 1.15
C SER A 134 -15.74 -4.65 0.04
N MET A 135 -15.20 -4.92 -1.15
CA MET A 135 -15.25 -4.00 -2.30
C MET A 135 -16.67 -3.76 -2.82
N ASP A 136 -17.63 -4.63 -2.50
CA ASP A 136 -19.06 -4.49 -2.82
C ASP A 136 -19.76 -3.38 -2.03
N ARG A 137 -19.15 -2.94 -0.91
CA ARG A 137 -19.60 -1.78 -0.12
C ARG A 137 -19.48 -0.45 -0.88
N LEU A 138 -18.67 -0.41 -1.94
CA LEU A 138 -18.62 0.70 -2.88
C LEU A 138 -19.55 0.41 -4.06
N THR A 139 -20.54 1.29 -4.27
CA THR A 139 -21.46 1.17 -5.41
C THR A 139 -20.71 1.31 -6.75
N PRO A 140 -21.21 0.77 -7.87
CA PRO A 140 -20.59 0.95 -9.18
C PRO A 140 -20.34 2.42 -9.53
N ALA A 141 -21.29 3.30 -9.21
CA ALA A 141 -21.15 4.74 -9.43
C ALA A 141 -20.04 5.36 -8.56
N SER A 142 -19.92 4.94 -7.29
CA SER A 142 -18.83 5.38 -6.40
C SER A 142 -17.46 4.92 -6.93
N LYS A 143 -17.36 3.68 -7.42
CA LYS A 143 -16.13 3.15 -8.04
C LYS A 143 -15.72 3.93 -9.28
N ASP A 144 -16.67 4.26 -10.15
CA ASP A 144 -16.40 5.05 -11.36
C ASP A 144 -16.01 6.50 -11.02
N GLN A 145 -16.65 7.12 -10.01
CA GLN A 145 -16.27 8.45 -9.53
C GLN A 145 -14.83 8.46 -8.99
N LEU A 146 -14.50 7.49 -8.14
CA LEU A 146 -13.15 7.32 -7.58
C LEU A 146 -12.11 7.07 -8.68
N ALA A 147 -12.41 6.19 -9.64
CA ALA A 147 -11.54 5.94 -10.77
C ALA A 147 -11.34 7.21 -11.63
N GLY A 148 -12.38 8.03 -11.79
CA GLY A 148 -12.29 9.33 -12.46
C GLY A 148 -11.38 10.30 -11.72
N TRP A 149 -11.51 10.39 -10.39
CA TRP A 149 -10.63 11.20 -9.55
C TRP A 149 -9.15 10.79 -9.69
N LEU A 150 -8.88 9.49 -9.70
CA LEU A 150 -7.55 8.90 -9.87
C LEU A 150 -7.00 9.14 -11.28
N ALA A 151 -7.81 8.96 -12.32
CA ALA A 151 -7.40 9.19 -13.72
C ALA A 151 -6.99 10.65 -13.97
N GLN A 152 -7.69 11.60 -13.32
CA GLN A 152 -7.34 13.04 -13.37
C GLN A 152 -6.05 13.39 -12.61
N ARG A 153 -5.33 12.42 -12.04
CA ARG A 153 -3.99 12.64 -11.49
C ARG A 153 -2.90 12.60 -12.56
N GLN A 154 -3.18 12.10 -13.76
CA GLN A 154 -2.18 12.08 -14.83
C GLN A 154 -2.00 13.47 -15.42
N LEU A 155 -0.80 14.02 -15.26
CA LEU A 155 -0.42 15.34 -15.74
C LEU A 155 0.01 15.30 -17.22
N PRO A 156 0.09 16.46 -17.91
CA PRO A 156 0.45 16.51 -19.33
C PRO A 156 1.77 15.82 -19.69
N ASN A 157 2.75 15.82 -18.76
CA ASN A 157 4.05 15.15 -18.92
C ASN A 157 4.01 13.63 -18.70
N GLY A 158 2.87 13.08 -18.30
CA GLY A 158 2.64 11.65 -18.09
C GLY A 158 2.76 11.17 -16.66
N GLY A 159 3.39 11.97 -15.78
CA GLY A 159 3.49 11.66 -14.36
C GLY A 159 2.16 11.78 -13.63
N LEU A 160 2.09 11.18 -12.45
CA LEU A 160 0.90 11.13 -11.62
C LEU A 160 1.14 11.91 -10.33
N ASN A 161 0.14 12.62 -9.82
CA ASN A 161 0.23 13.33 -8.55
C ASN A 161 -0.66 12.70 -7.45
N GLY A 162 -0.37 13.08 -6.21
CA GLY A 162 -1.12 12.60 -5.05
C GLY A 162 -2.42 13.34 -4.79
N ARG A 163 -2.51 14.59 -5.28
CA ARG A 163 -3.59 15.53 -5.01
C ARG A 163 -3.78 16.48 -6.19
N PRO A 164 -4.99 17.02 -6.39
CA PRO A 164 -5.22 18.10 -7.36
C PRO A 164 -4.23 19.26 -7.17
N GLU A 165 -3.84 19.90 -8.27
CA GLU A 165 -2.96 21.09 -8.27
C GLU A 165 -1.57 20.87 -7.62
N LYS A 166 -1.09 19.62 -7.54
CA LYS A 166 0.27 19.27 -7.12
C LYS A 166 1.10 18.74 -8.29
N LEU A 167 2.42 18.75 -8.10
CA LEU A 167 3.36 18.16 -9.05
C LEU A 167 3.24 16.65 -9.06
N GLU A 168 3.62 16.06 -10.19
CA GLU A 168 3.84 14.63 -10.34
C GLU A 168 4.98 14.12 -9.45
N ASP A 169 4.94 12.83 -9.13
CA ASP A 169 5.99 12.12 -8.39
C ASP A 169 5.93 10.63 -8.78
N VAL A 170 7.09 10.02 -9.03
CA VAL A 170 7.21 8.61 -9.45
C VAL A 170 6.46 7.65 -8.52
N CYS A 171 6.39 7.89 -7.22
CA CYS A 171 5.73 6.96 -6.30
C CYS A 171 4.22 6.84 -6.56
N TYR A 172 3.57 7.87 -7.13
CA TYR A 172 2.16 7.80 -7.54
C TYR A 172 1.92 6.90 -8.75
N SER A 173 2.98 6.52 -9.47
CA SER A 173 2.93 5.43 -10.46
C SER A 173 2.56 4.10 -9.82
N TRP A 174 2.78 3.94 -8.52
CA TRP A 174 2.21 2.85 -7.76
C TRP A 174 0.86 3.24 -7.16
N TRP A 175 0.78 4.25 -6.30
CA TRP A 175 -0.43 4.55 -5.50
C TRP A 175 -1.69 4.77 -6.34
N VAL A 176 -1.58 5.44 -7.50
CA VAL A 176 -2.71 5.65 -8.39
C VAL A 176 -3.00 4.40 -9.21
N MET A 177 -1.97 3.79 -9.79
CA MET A 177 -2.16 2.65 -10.69
C MET A 177 -2.64 1.40 -9.97
N SER A 178 -2.14 1.10 -8.77
CA SER A 178 -2.61 -0.04 -7.97
C SER A 178 -4.07 0.14 -7.56
N SER A 179 -4.47 1.37 -7.21
CA SER A 179 -5.87 1.74 -6.96
C SER A 179 -6.75 1.51 -8.20
N LEU A 180 -6.30 1.97 -9.37
CA LEU A 180 -7.02 1.71 -10.62
C LEU A 180 -7.04 0.22 -11.01
N ALA A 181 -6.00 -0.55 -10.68
CA ALA A 181 -5.97 -2.00 -10.88
C ALA A 181 -7.02 -2.71 -10.01
N MET A 182 -7.10 -2.36 -8.72
CA MET A 182 -8.15 -2.87 -7.81
C MET A 182 -9.57 -2.53 -8.29
N LEU A 183 -9.73 -1.43 -9.03
CA LEU A 183 -11.01 -1.00 -9.63
C LEU A 183 -11.25 -1.56 -11.04
N GLY A 184 -10.27 -2.22 -11.66
CA GLY A 184 -10.36 -2.71 -13.05
C GLY A 184 -10.30 -1.60 -14.12
N LYS A 185 -9.66 -0.47 -13.81
CA LYS A 185 -9.65 0.77 -14.62
C LYS A 185 -8.26 1.23 -15.06
N LEU A 186 -7.24 0.36 -15.04
CA LEU A 186 -5.89 0.69 -15.53
C LEU A 186 -5.87 1.31 -16.94
N HIS A 187 -6.78 0.87 -17.81
CA HIS A 187 -6.91 1.34 -19.19
C HIS A 187 -7.33 2.81 -19.33
N TRP A 188 -7.63 3.51 -18.23
CA TRP A 188 -7.97 4.95 -18.23
C TRP A 188 -6.74 5.86 -18.23
N ILE A 189 -5.55 5.31 -18.02
CA ILE A 189 -4.29 6.05 -17.98
C ILE A 189 -3.56 5.90 -19.31
N ASP A 190 -2.97 7.00 -19.79
CA ASP A 190 -2.06 6.97 -20.94
C ASP A 190 -0.77 6.25 -20.53
N ARG A 191 -0.73 4.96 -20.86
CA ARG A 191 0.40 4.06 -20.61
C ARG A 191 1.72 4.61 -21.14
N ASN A 192 1.74 5.12 -22.36
CA ASN A 192 2.99 5.49 -23.02
C ASN A 192 3.60 6.73 -22.36
N LYS A 193 2.76 7.70 -21.99
CA LYS A 193 3.20 8.87 -21.24
C LYS A 193 3.69 8.50 -19.84
N LEU A 194 2.99 7.61 -19.13
CA LEU A 194 3.43 7.17 -17.80
C LEU A 194 4.79 6.49 -17.85
N VAL A 195 4.98 5.55 -18.78
CA VAL A 195 6.27 4.89 -19.01
C VAL A 195 7.36 5.92 -19.31
N GLY A 196 7.09 6.87 -20.20
CA GLY A 196 8.03 7.94 -20.54
C GLY A 196 8.43 8.78 -19.33
N PHE A 197 7.48 9.13 -18.46
CA PHE A 197 7.75 9.85 -17.23
C PHE A 197 8.63 9.05 -16.26
N ILE A 198 8.27 7.80 -15.95
CA ILE A 198 9.03 6.96 -15.01
C ILE A 198 10.48 6.80 -15.48
N LEU A 199 10.68 6.43 -16.75
CA LEU A 199 12.03 6.24 -17.30
C LEU A 199 12.83 7.55 -17.36
N SER A 200 12.17 8.71 -17.50
CA SER A 200 12.87 10.00 -17.44
C SER A 200 13.45 10.33 -16.06
N CYS A 201 13.02 9.62 -15.01
CA CYS A 201 13.48 9.77 -13.63
C CYS A 201 14.56 8.74 -13.26
N GLN A 202 15.04 7.95 -14.22
CA GLN A 202 16.09 6.95 -14.01
C GLN A 202 17.48 7.60 -14.00
N ASP A 203 18.34 7.21 -13.05
CA ASP A 203 19.79 7.44 -13.15
C ASP A 203 20.41 6.30 -13.97
N GLU A 204 20.74 6.57 -15.24
CA GLU A 204 21.30 5.58 -16.16
C GLU A 204 22.74 5.16 -15.80
N VAL A 205 23.43 5.92 -14.94
CA VAL A 205 24.83 5.66 -14.57
C VAL A 205 24.91 4.87 -13.27
N ARG A 206 24.18 5.32 -12.24
CA ARG A 206 24.21 4.71 -10.89
C ARG A 206 23.08 3.70 -10.67
N GLY A 207 22.06 3.70 -11.53
CA GLY A 207 20.85 2.91 -11.37
C GLY A 207 19.90 3.52 -10.34
N GLY A 208 18.65 3.06 -10.38
CA GLY A 208 17.57 3.55 -9.52
C GLY A 208 16.69 4.62 -10.18
N LEU A 209 15.58 4.92 -9.53
CA LEU A 209 14.60 5.94 -9.93
C LEU A 209 14.47 6.97 -8.79
N ALA A 210 14.30 8.23 -9.16
CA ALA A 210 14.06 9.34 -8.23
C ALA A 210 12.58 9.78 -8.27
N ASP A 211 12.18 10.69 -7.39
CA ASP A 211 10.86 11.36 -7.40
C ASP A 211 10.59 12.00 -8.77
N ARG A 212 11.52 12.84 -9.25
CA ARG A 212 11.47 13.48 -10.56
C ARG A 212 12.82 13.44 -11.25
N LYS A 213 12.81 13.76 -12.55
CA LYS A 213 14.03 13.94 -13.34
C LYS A 213 14.95 14.99 -12.68
N GLY A 214 16.17 14.55 -12.37
CA GLY A 214 17.22 15.39 -11.79
C GLY A 214 17.32 15.32 -10.27
N ASP A 215 16.34 14.71 -9.59
CA ASP A 215 16.41 14.46 -8.15
C ASP A 215 17.36 13.28 -7.84
N ALA A 216 17.71 13.12 -6.56
CA ALA A 216 18.50 11.98 -6.10
C ALA A 216 17.66 10.70 -6.12
N VAL A 217 18.24 9.61 -6.63
CA VAL A 217 17.61 8.29 -6.60
C VAL A 217 17.54 7.72 -5.18
N ASP A 218 16.49 6.98 -4.89
CA ASP A 218 16.34 6.24 -3.64
C ASP A 218 15.59 4.92 -3.85
N VAL A 219 15.63 4.07 -2.82
CA VAL A 219 15.01 2.74 -2.87
C VAL A 219 13.48 2.80 -2.92
N PHE A 220 12.87 3.86 -2.38
CA PHE A 220 11.42 4.02 -2.30
C PHE A 220 10.84 4.29 -3.70
N HIS A 221 11.37 5.31 -4.38
CA HIS A 221 10.97 5.64 -5.75
C HIS A 221 11.41 4.56 -6.75
N THR A 222 12.54 3.89 -6.50
CA THR A 222 12.95 2.73 -7.31
C THR A 222 11.91 1.61 -7.27
N VAL A 223 11.46 1.20 -6.08
CA VAL A 223 10.44 0.16 -5.92
C VAL A 223 9.12 0.56 -6.58
N PHE A 224 8.63 1.77 -6.30
CA PHE A 224 7.31 2.19 -6.80
C PHE A 224 7.29 2.55 -8.28
N GLY A 225 8.40 3.04 -8.82
CA GLY A 225 8.56 3.23 -10.26
C GLY A 225 8.58 1.89 -11.01
N ILE A 226 9.34 0.90 -10.51
CA ILE A 226 9.34 -0.45 -11.08
C ILE A 226 7.95 -1.09 -10.97
N ALA A 227 7.29 -0.98 -9.82
CA ALA A 227 5.95 -1.53 -9.63
C ALA A 227 4.91 -0.87 -10.56
N GLY A 228 5.03 0.44 -10.79
CA GLY A 228 4.23 1.15 -11.79
C GLY A 228 4.45 0.63 -13.22
N LEU A 229 5.71 0.35 -13.60
CA LEU A 229 6.06 -0.27 -14.89
C LEU A 229 5.50 -1.69 -15.01
N CYS A 230 5.53 -2.48 -13.93
CA CYS A 230 4.91 -3.81 -13.87
C CYS A 230 3.40 -3.74 -14.14
N LEU A 231 2.68 -2.80 -13.51
CA LEU A 231 1.22 -2.66 -13.67
C LEU A 231 0.79 -2.27 -15.09
N VAL A 232 1.67 -1.65 -15.86
CA VAL A 232 1.43 -1.36 -17.28
C VAL A 232 2.07 -2.37 -18.23
N GLY A 233 2.60 -3.49 -17.72
CA GLY A 233 3.21 -4.55 -18.54
C GLY A 233 4.38 -4.05 -19.39
N TRP A 234 5.21 -3.17 -18.85
CA TRP A 234 6.40 -2.68 -19.54
C TRP A 234 7.63 -3.57 -19.28
N GLY A 235 8.50 -3.69 -20.28
CA GLY A 235 9.85 -4.26 -20.10
C GLY A 235 9.94 -5.75 -19.78
N GLY A 236 8.85 -6.51 -19.91
CA GLY A 236 8.85 -7.94 -19.54
C GLY A 236 9.09 -8.19 -18.05
N LEU A 237 8.82 -7.19 -17.21
CA LEU A 237 8.97 -7.28 -15.76
C LEU A 237 7.98 -8.30 -15.18
N LYS A 238 8.36 -8.92 -14.05
CA LYS A 238 7.47 -9.81 -13.31
C LYS A 238 6.25 -9.05 -12.80
N GLU A 239 5.10 -9.73 -12.77
CA GLU A 239 3.85 -9.15 -12.27
C GLU A 239 3.92 -8.87 -10.76
N VAL A 240 3.30 -7.76 -10.36
CA VAL A 240 3.14 -7.33 -8.98
C VAL A 240 1.66 -7.34 -8.62
N ASP A 241 1.34 -7.82 -7.43
CA ASP A 241 -0.03 -7.83 -6.93
C ASP A 241 -0.42 -6.42 -6.45
N PRO A 242 -1.42 -5.76 -7.07
CA PRO A 242 -1.79 -4.38 -6.76
C PRO A 242 -2.36 -4.19 -5.34
N VAL A 243 -2.81 -5.25 -4.68
CA VAL A 243 -3.33 -5.17 -3.31
C VAL A 243 -2.18 -5.25 -2.30
N TYR A 244 -1.18 -6.08 -2.58
CA TYR A 244 -0.15 -6.45 -1.61
C TYR A 244 1.22 -5.79 -1.81
N CYS A 245 1.48 -5.15 -2.95
CA CYS A 245 2.80 -4.65 -3.32
C CYS A 245 3.90 -5.73 -3.24
N MET A 246 3.53 -6.98 -3.56
CA MET A 246 4.43 -8.14 -3.58
C MET A 246 4.37 -8.80 -4.97
N PRO A 247 5.40 -9.56 -5.38
CA PRO A 247 5.33 -10.36 -6.59
C PRO A 247 4.10 -11.27 -6.59
N VAL A 248 3.42 -11.39 -7.74
CA VAL A 248 2.23 -12.26 -7.87
C VAL A 248 2.54 -13.72 -7.53
N GLU A 249 3.77 -14.17 -7.79
CA GLU A 249 4.25 -15.49 -7.38
C GLU A 249 4.16 -15.71 -5.86
N THR A 250 4.55 -14.69 -5.08
CA THR A 250 4.47 -14.73 -3.62
C THR A 250 3.02 -14.75 -3.15
N THR A 251 2.15 -13.88 -3.68
CA THR A 251 0.75 -13.84 -3.24
C THR A 251 -0.02 -15.11 -3.65
N LYS A 252 0.28 -15.71 -4.81
CA LYS A 252 -0.24 -17.02 -5.20
C LYS A 252 0.19 -18.14 -4.25
N ARG A 253 1.43 -18.12 -3.78
CA ARG A 253 1.90 -19.09 -2.77
C ARG A 253 1.15 -18.94 -1.46
N LEU A 254 0.94 -17.70 -1.00
CA LEU A 254 0.28 -17.43 0.28
C LEU A 254 -1.23 -17.69 0.27
N PHE A 255 -1.91 -17.29 -0.81
CA PHE A 255 -3.38 -17.21 -0.83
C PHE A 255 -4.04 -18.13 -1.87
N GLY A 256 -3.25 -18.87 -2.63
CA GLY A 256 -3.72 -19.64 -3.78
C GLY A 256 -3.90 -18.80 -5.05
N ALA A 257 -4.30 -19.45 -6.14
CA ALA A 257 -4.69 -18.73 -7.36
C ALA A 257 -6.08 -18.10 -7.14
N LYS A 258 -6.18 -16.79 -7.37
CA LYS A 258 -7.46 -16.09 -7.55
C LYS A 258 -8.00 -16.33 -8.96
#